data_AF-A0A9D7J9B5-F1
#
_entry.id   AF-A0A9D7J9B5-F1
#
_cell.length_a   1.000
_cell.length_b   1.000
_cell.length_c   1.000
_cell.angle_alpha   90.00
_cell.angle_beta   90.00
_cell.angle_gamma   90.00
#
_symmetry.space_group_name_H-M   'P 1'
#
loop_
_entity.id
_entity.type
_entity.pdbx_description
1 polymer ?
#
loop_
_entity_poly.entity_id
_entity_poly.type
_entity_poly.pdbx_seq_one_letter_code
_entity_poly.pdbx_strand_id
1 'polypeptide(L)'
;MPENAVLAKLKKLDEERAKLIADAKSQALAAANMAIADLNSLGFTYRLVEGGVSTPRAPSSGTRRAGIRELVLNAVRASGADGINRADLLLALGMKGDKSGEQSVSNALSALKKAGATSTKNGRYVAA
;
A
#
# COMPACT_ATOMS: atom_id res chain seq x y z
N MET A 1 15.09 24.07 -55.02
CA MET A 1 16.04 23.27 -54.21
C MET A 1 16.45 23.87 -52.84
N PRO A 2 15.62 24.62 -52.08
CA PRO A 2 16.00 25.03 -50.71
C PRO A 2 15.50 24.11 -49.58
N GLU A 3 14.45 23.29 -49.81
CA GLU A 3 13.83 22.48 -48.75
C GLU A 3 14.79 21.43 -48.15
N ASN A 4 15.60 20.77 -48.97
CA ASN A 4 16.54 19.75 -48.48
C ASN A 4 17.64 20.32 -47.58
N ALA A 5 18.03 21.59 -47.79
CA ALA A 5 19.03 22.26 -46.96
C ALA A 5 18.46 22.68 -45.59
N VAL A 6 17.16 23.03 -45.53
CA VAL A 6 16.47 23.36 -44.28
C VAL A 6 16.30 22.10 -43.42
N LEU A 7 15.90 20.98 -44.03
CA LEU A 7 15.77 19.69 -43.34
C LEU A 7 17.11 19.20 -42.75
N ALA A 8 18.22 19.38 -43.48
CA ALA A 8 19.54 19.02 -42.96
C ALA A 8 19.96 19.87 -41.75
N LYS A 9 19.59 21.16 -41.73
CA LYS A 9 19.85 22.05 -40.58
C LYS A 9 19.00 21.67 -39.36
N LEU A 10 17.73 21.32 -39.55
CA LEU A 10 16.86 20.87 -38.47
C LEU A 10 17.40 19.61 -37.78
N LYS A 11 17.85 18.62 -38.57
CA LYS A 11 18.47 17.41 -38.01
C LYS A 11 19.70 17.71 -37.14
N LYS A 12 20.58 18.60 -37.60
CA LYS A 12 21.75 19.02 -36.81
C LYS A 12 21.37 19.71 -35.50
N LEU A 13 20.34 20.56 -35.53
CA LEU A 13 19.84 21.23 -34.31
C LEU A 13 19.23 20.23 -33.33
N ASP A 14 18.53 19.20 -33.82
CA ASP A 14 17.97 18.16 -32.96
C ASP A 14 19.07 17.31 -32.30
N GLU A 15 20.15 17.01 -33.04
CA GLU A 15 21.33 16.33 -32.49
C GLU A 15 22.04 17.15 -31.41
N GLU A 16 22.21 18.45 -31.63
CA GLU A 16 22.80 19.36 -30.64
C GLU A 16 21.91 19.48 -29.39
N ARG A 17 20.60 19.60 -29.58
CA ARG A 17 19.63 19.61 -28.46
C ARG A 17 19.67 18.32 -27.67
N ALA A 18 19.75 17.17 -28.34
CA ALA A 18 19.81 15.87 -27.67
C ALA A 18 21.06 15.75 -26.79
N LYS A 19 22.21 16.23 -27.26
CA LYS A 19 23.45 16.26 -26.47
C LYS A 19 23.32 17.16 -25.24
N LEU A 20 22.82 18.39 -25.41
CA LEU A 20 22.62 19.33 -24.30
C LEU A 20 21.67 18.77 -23.24
N ILE A 21 20.59 18.09 -23.67
CA ILE A 21 19.64 17.45 -22.75
C ILE A 21 20.30 16.27 -22.03
N ALA A 22 21.10 15.46 -22.72
CA ALA A 22 21.82 14.34 -22.11
C ALA A 22 22.81 14.83 -21.04
N ASP A 23 23.58 15.88 -21.37
CA ASP A 23 24.54 16.49 -20.44
C ASP A 23 23.82 17.08 -19.22
N ALA A 24 22.76 17.86 -19.44
CA ALA A 24 21.94 18.42 -18.37
C ALA A 24 21.33 17.33 -17.47
N LYS A 25 20.86 16.23 -18.07
CA LYS A 25 20.31 15.08 -17.30
C LYS A 25 21.39 14.41 -16.45
N SER A 26 22.59 14.22 -16.99
CA SER A 26 23.70 13.61 -16.24
C SER A 26 24.12 14.48 -15.05
N GLN A 27 24.19 15.80 -15.24
CA GLN A 27 24.51 16.76 -14.19
C GLN A 27 23.43 16.80 -13.10
N ALA A 28 22.15 16.81 -13.51
CA ALA A 28 21.04 16.77 -12.57
C ALA A 28 21.02 15.48 -11.74
N LEU A 29 21.31 14.32 -12.35
CA LEU A 29 21.41 13.05 -11.64
C LEU A 29 22.59 13.03 -10.65
N ALA A 30 23.74 13.58 -11.03
CA ALA A 30 24.89 13.70 -10.14
C ALA A 30 24.56 14.59 -8.92
N ALA A 31 23.94 15.75 -9.14
CA ALA A 31 23.53 16.65 -8.08
C ALA A 31 22.50 16.01 -7.13
N ALA A 32 21.52 15.27 -7.67
CA ALA A 32 20.53 14.56 -6.87
C ALA A 32 21.16 13.48 -5.98
N ASN A 33 22.14 12.73 -6.50
CA ASN A 33 22.86 11.72 -5.73
C ASN A 33 23.70 12.34 -4.60
N MET A 34 24.35 13.49 -4.85
CA MET A 34 25.08 14.22 -3.80
C MET A 34 24.16 14.67 -2.68
N ALA A 35 23.02 15.29 -3.02
CA ALA A 35 22.05 15.73 -2.02
C ALA A 35 21.50 14.56 -1.17
N ILE A 36 21.29 13.39 -1.78
CA ILE A 36 20.87 12.19 -1.04
C ILE A 36 21.98 11.67 -0.13
N ALA A 37 23.25 11.73 -0.56
CA ALA A 37 24.38 11.36 0.28
C ALA A 37 24.51 12.28 1.51
N ASP A 38 24.29 13.57 1.33
CA ASP A 38 24.28 14.56 2.42
C ASP A 38 23.16 14.26 3.42
N LEU A 39 21.93 14.00 2.93
CA LEU A 39 20.80 13.60 3.77
C LEU A 39 21.09 12.30 4.53
N ASN A 40 21.73 11.33 3.87
CA ASN A 40 22.07 10.06 4.52
C ASN A 40 23.15 10.23 5.60
N SER A 41 24.08 11.16 5.39
CA SER A 41 25.10 11.52 6.39
C SER A 41 24.50 12.21 7.62
N LEU A 42 23.39 12.93 7.45
CA LEU A 42 22.60 13.50 8.55
C LEU A 42 21.76 12.45 9.31
N GLY A 43 21.83 11.18 8.92
CA GLY A 43 21.13 10.07 9.57
C GLY A 43 19.75 9.77 8.98
N PHE A 44 19.37 10.39 7.87
CA PHE A 44 18.19 9.98 7.13
C PHE A 44 18.49 8.76 6.24
N THR A 45 17.45 8.06 5.77
CA THR A 45 17.62 6.92 4.87
C THR A 45 16.82 7.15 3.60
N TYR A 46 17.43 7.87 2.66
CA TYR A 46 16.87 8.17 1.35
C TYR A 46 17.61 7.41 0.24
N ARG A 47 16.86 7.07 -0.80
CA ARG A 47 17.36 6.44 -2.03
C ARG A 47 16.67 7.09 -3.22
N LEU A 48 17.44 7.40 -4.25
CA LEU A 48 16.89 7.85 -5.52
C LEU A 48 16.18 6.67 -6.19
N VAL A 49 14.91 6.85 -6.53
CA VAL A 49 14.13 5.87 -7.29
C VAL A 49 13.70 6.52 -8.60
N GLU A 50 13.77 5.77 -9.69
CA GLU A 50 13.22 6.23 -10.96
C GLU A 50 11.70 6.38 -10.81
N GLY A 51 11.16 7.52 -11.26
CA GLY A 51 9.72 7.79 -11.29
C GLY A 51 9.04 6.95 -12.37
N GLY A 52 9.00 5.64 -12.18
CA GLY A 52 8.15 4.71 -12.91
C GLY A 52 6.91 4.43 -12.08
N VAL A 53 5.75 4.41 -12.76
CA VAL A 53 4.40 4.06 -12.27
C VAL A 53 4.44 3.46 -10.88
N SER A 54 3.86 4.13 -9.89
CA SER A 54 3.67 3.60 -8.55
C SER A 54 3.15 2.17 -8.65
N THR A 55 4.05 1.19 -8.62
CA THR A 55 3.65 -0.21 -8.59
C THR A 55 2.86 -0.32 -7.31
N PRO A 56 1.58 -0.74 -7.36
CA PRO A 56 0.79 -0.92 -6.16
C PRO A 56 1.66 -1.75 -5.22
N ARG A 57 2.02 -1.18 -4.07
CA ARG A 57 2.81 -1.86 -3.06
C ARG A 57 2.19 -3.23 -2.91
N ALA A 58 2.92 -4.28 -3.31
CA ALA A 58 2.48 -5.65 -3.09
C ALA A 58 2.03 -5.71 -1.63
N PRO A 59 0.80 -6.20 -1.34
CA PRO A 59 0.31 -6.20 0.03
C PRO A 59 1.40 -6.86 0.85
N SER A 60 2.02 -6.09 1.75
CA SER A 60 2.96 -6.70 2.67
C SER A 60 2.19 -7.87 3.26
N SER A 61 2.72 -9.08 3.10
CA SER A 61 2.31 -10.25 3.87
C SER A 61 2.58 -9.93 5.33
N GLY A 62 1.75 -9.05 5.84
CA GLY A 62 1.83 -8.39 7.11
C GLY A 62 0.91 -9.20 7.97
N THR A 63 1.47 -10.28 8.48
CA THR A 63 1.01 -11.12 9.58
C THR A 63 0.32 -10.33 10.71
N ARG A 64 0.52 -9.00 10.81
CA ARG A 64 -0.21 -8.11 11.73
C ARG A 64 -1.69 -7.83 11.40
N ARG A 65 -2.14 -7.84 10.13
CA ARG A 65 -3.57 -7.61 9.78
C ARG A 65 -4.39 -8.90 9.67
N ALA A 66 -3.75 -10.06 9.50
CA ALA A 66 -4.41 -11.36 9.55
C ALA A 66 -4.90 -11.69 10.98
N GLY A 67 -4.17 -11.23 12.00
CA GLY A 67 -4.45 -11.54 13.41
C GLY A 67 -5.86 -11.16 13.85
N ILE A 68 -6.35 -9.95 13.57
CA ILE A 68 -7.70 -9.54 14.04
C ILE A 68 -8.80 -10.41 13.42
N ARG A 69 -8.68 -10.75 12.14
CA ARG A 69 -9.68 -11.60 11.46
C ARG A 69 -9.67 -13.02 12.04
N GLU A 70 -8.49 -13.56 12.30
CA GLU A 70 -8.32 -14.87 12.92
C GLU A 70 -8.82 -14.88 14.38
N LEU A 71 -8.50 -13.85 15.16
CA LEU A 71 -9.00 -13.68 16.53
C LEU A 71 -10.52 -13.59 16.58
N VAL A 72 -11.14 -12.83 15.67
CA VAL A 72 -12.59 -12.76 15.54
C VAL A 72 -13.17 -14.12 15.17
N LEU A 73 -12.58 -14.82 14.21
CA LEU A 73 -13.06 -16.15 13.80
C LEU A 73 -12.95 -17.17 14.95
N ASN A 74 -11.84 -17.15 15.69
CA ASN A 74 -11.62 -18.03 16.84
C ASN A 74 -12.61 -17.74 17.97
N ALA A 75 -12.90 -16.46 18.26
CA ALA A 75 -13.90 -16.09 19.25
C ALA A 75 -15.33 -16.53 18.83
N VAL A 76 -15.67 -16.40 17.55
CA VAL A 76 -16.95 -16.91 17.01
C VAL A 76 -17.03 -18.44 17.11
N ARG A 77 -15.95 -19.16 16.79
CA ARG A 77 -15.88 -20.63 16.94
C ARG A 77 -15.99 -21.08 18.40
N ALA A 78 -15.32 -20.38 19.31
CA ALA A 78 -15.37 -20.67 20.75
C ALA A 78 -16.80 -20.53 21.33
N SER A 79 -17.65 -19.73 20.67
CA SER A 79 -19.04 -19.52 21.09
C SER A 79 -20.00 -20.62 20.62
N GLY A 80 -19.53 -21.56 19.79
CA GLY A 80 -20.29 -22.74 19.39
C GLY A 80 -21.62 -22.45 18.69
N ALA A 81 -22.60 -23.32 18.93
CA ALA A 81 -23.91 -23.29 18.25
C ALA A 81 -24.80 -22.09 18.64
N ASP A 82 -24.57 -21.51 19.82
CA ASP A 82 -25.32 -20.37 20.34
C ASP A 82 -24.90 -19.05 19.68
N GLY A 83 -23.68 -19.01 19.13
CA GLY A 83 -23.10 -17.85 18.47
C GLY A 83 -22.84 -16.67 19.41
N ILE A 84 -22.21 -15.64 18.87
CA ILE A 84 -21.80 -14.44 19.62
C ILE A 84 -22.39 -13.18 19.02
N ASN A 85 -22.85 -12.26 19.85
CA ASN A 85 -23.28 -10.94 19.39
C ASN A 85 -22.06 -10.01 19.24
N ARG A 86 -22.22 -8.86 18.56
CA ARG A 86 -21.10 -7.93 18.35
C ARG A 86 -20.56 -7.37 19.68
N ALA A 87 -21.42 -7.07 20.65
CA ALA A 87 -21.00 -6.43 21.90
C ALA A 87 -20.14 -7.35 22.78
N ASP A 88 -20.54 -8.62 22.89
CA ASP A 88 -19.84 -9.69 23.61
C ASP A 88 -18.52 -10.01 22.92
N LEU A 89 -18.49 -9.99 21.58
CA LEU A 89 -17.27 -10.17 20.81
C LEU A 89 -16.26 -9.04 21.06
N LEU A 90 -16.73 -7.79 21.13
CA LEU A 90 -15.88 -6.65 21.47
C LEU A 90 -15.33 -6.72 22.90
N LEU A 91 -16.14 -7.21 23.85
CA LEU A 91 -15.70 -7.46 25.22
C LEU A 91 -14.66 -8.57 25.28
N ALA A 92 -14.91 -9.71 24.64
CA ALA A 92 -14.01 -10.86 24.63
C ALA A 92 -12.64 -10.55 24.00
N LEU A 93 -12.61 -9.65 23.03
CA LEU A 93 -11.38 -9.20 22.36
C LEU A 93 -10.71 -7.99 23.04
N GLY A 94 -11.28 -7.45 24.12
CA GLY A 94 -10.77 -6.25 24.79
C GLY A 94 -10.85 -4.97 23.94
N MET A 95 -11.73 -4.93 22.94
CA MET A 95 -11.86 -3.86 21.96
C MET A 95 -13.00 -2.87 22.30
N LYS A 96 -13.83 -3.17 23.30
CA LYS A 96 -14.93 -2.29 23.69
C LYS A 96 -14.40 -0.95 24.17
N GLY A 97 -14.84 0.14 23.53
CA GLY A 97 -14.36 1.50 23.84
C GLY A 97 -13.17 1.96 23.00
N ASP A 98 -12.47 1.05 22.32
CA ASP A 98 -11.49 1.42 21.29
C ASP A 98 -12.20 1.55 19.94
N LYS A 99 -12.47 2.79 19.52
CA LYS A 99 -13.14 3.07 18.23
C LYS A 99 -12.44 2.40 17.04
N SER A 100 -11.11 2.33 17.05
CA SER A 100 -10.35 1.71 15.96
C SER A 100 -10.46 0.19 15.97
N GLY A 101 -10.34 -0.42 17.16
CA GLY A 101 -10.56 -1.84 17.40
C GLY A 101 -11.98 -2.27 17.03
N GLU A 102 -13.00 -1.52 17.44
CA GLU A 102 -14.40 -1.77 17.14
C GLU A 102 -14.71 -1.78 15.64
N GLN A 103 -14.15 -0.82 14.91
CA GLN A 103 -14.28 -0.76 13.45
C GLN A 103 -13.55 -1.93 12.79
N SER A 104 -12.37 -2.30 13.31
CA SER A 104 -11.59 -3.43 12.80
C SER A 104 -12.35 -4.76 12.96
N VAL A 105 -13.04 -4.97 14.08
CA VAL A 105 -13.89 -6.15 14.31
C VAL A 105 -15.09 -6.16 13.36
N SER A 106 -15.76 -5.02 13.14
CA SER A 106 -16.86 -4.91 12.17
C SER A 106 -16.40 -5.23 10.73
N ASN A 107 -15.23 -4.74 10.34
CA ASN A 107 -14.63 -5.02 9.04
C ASN A 107 -14.25 -6.51 8.90
N ALA A 108 -13.72 -7.12 9.97
CA ALA A 108 -13.38 -8.53 10.01
C ALA A 108 -14.61 -9.44 9.88
N LEU A 109 -15.68 -9.19 10.64
CA LEU A 109 -16.95 -9.91 10.54
C LEU A 109 -17.55 -9.82 9.14
N SER A 110 -17.54 -8.63 8.54
CA SER A 110 -18.02 -8.42 7.18
C SER A 110 -17.22 -9.23 6.16
N ALA A 111 -15.90 -9.29 6.32
CA ALA A 111 -15.04 -10.09 5.46
C ALA A 111 -15.24 -11.61 5.66
N LEU A 112 -15.38 -12.07 6.90
CA LEU A 112 -15.59 -13.48 7.24
C LEU A 112 -16.93 -13.99 6.71
N LYS A 113 -17.98 -13.16 6.79
CA LYS A 113 -19.29 -13.46 6.18
C LYS A 113 -19.19 -13.59 4.66
N LYS A 114 -18.49 -12.66 4.00
CA LYS A 114 -18.25 -12.73 2.54
C LYS A 114 -17.42 -13.95 2.13
N ALA A 115 -16.47 -14.34 2.96
CA ALA A 115 -15.64 -15.52 2.75
C ALA A 115 -16.35 -16.84 3.12
N GLY A 116 -17.59 -16.80 3.63
CA GLY A 116 -18.34 -17.98 4.04
C GLY A 116 -17.80 -18.66 5.31
N ALA A 117 -16.97 -17.99 6.11
CA ALA A 117 -16.40 -18.53 7.35
C ALA A 117 -17.30 -18.32 8.58
N THR A 118 -18.25 -17.39 8.50
CA THR A 118 -19.23 -17.12 9.55
C THR A 118 -20.59 -16.83 8.92
N SER A 119 -21.67 -17.26 9.56
CA SER A 119 -23.04 -16.92 9.22
C SER A 119 -23.72 -16.16 10.35
N THR A 120 -24.89 -15.59 10.08
CA THR A 120 -25.71 -14.93 11.09
C THR A 120 -26.96 -15.75 11.34
N LYS A 121 -27.16 -16.22 12.57
CA LYS A 121 -28.36 -16.96 13.01
C LYS A 121 -28.95 -16.23 14.21
N ASN A 122 -30.24 -15.88 14.15
CA ASN A 122 -30.94 -15.15 15.23
C ASN A 122 -30.21 -13.88 15.71
N GLY A 123 -29.60 -13.13 14.78
CA GLY A 123 -28.83 -11.91 15.11
C GLY A 123 -27.47 -12.15 15.77
N ARG A 124 -27.02 -13.40 15.87
CA ARG A 124 -25.71 -13.80 16.42
C ARG A 124 -24.82 -14.38 15.32
N TYR A 125 -23.52 -14.13 15.43
CA TYR A 125 -22.52 -14.68 14.52
C TYR A 125 -22.19 -16.10 14.96
N VAL A 126 -22.31 -17.04 14.03
CA VAL A 126 -21.99 -18.46 14.20
C VAL A 126 -20.92 -18.81 13.17
N ALA A 127 -19.96 -19.66 13.52
CA ALA A 127 -19.02 -20.19 12.54
C ALA A 127 -19.80 -21.01 11.50
N ALA A 128 -19.42 -20.86 10.23
CA ALA A 128 -20.04 -21.63 9.14
C ALA A 128 -19.56 -23.09 9.15
#